data_AF-A0A6B2UPM6-F1
#
_entry.id   AF-A0A6B2UPM6-F1
#
_cell.length_a   1.000
_cell.length_b   1.000
_cell.length_c   1.000
_cell.angle_alpha   90.00
_cell.angle_beta   90.00
_cell.angle_gamma   90.00
#
_symmetry.space_group_name_H-M   'P 1'
#
loop_
_entity.id
_entity.type
_entity.pdbx_description
1 polymer ?
#
loop_
_entity_poly.entity_id
_entity_poly.type
_entity_poly.pdbx_seq_one_letter_code
_entity_poly.pdbx_strand_id
1 'polypeptide(L)'
;MATETEVGELLYRRGWRTAFTVAERVNAWAALVSAIERGYGDDIYEYTNDLYCRNWLHEAWLLLNEHIVQLWTPQIKVLDDRYKAATIDDDGQALDQFHRLPSPDLWWWRRHPRILTGDLGRSLHSAGAVGAAPDTA
;
A
#
# COMPACT_ATOMS: atom_id res chain seq x y z
N MET A 1 9.78 18.87 15.04
CA MET A 1 9.58 17.74 14.11
C MET A 1 10.65 16.70 14.40
N ALA A 2 10.32 15.41 14.28
CA ALA A 2 11.16 14.33 14.80
C ALA A 2 12.09 13.71 13.74
N THR A 3 13.13 13.03 14.19
CA THR A 3 13.98 12.15 13.37
C THR A 3 13.24 10.86 12.99
N GLU A 4 13.76 10.14 12.01
CA GLU A 4 13.20 8.85 11.56
C GLU A 4 13.12 7.81 12.69
N THR A 5 14.18 7.69 13.51
CA THR A 5 14.21 6.78 14.66
C THR A 5 13.14 7.14 15.71
N GLU A 6 13.01 8.42 16.04
CA GLU A 6 11.99 8.88 17.01
C GLU A 6 10.57 8.63 16.52
N VAL A 7 10.31 8.85 15.22
CA VAL A 7 9.00 8.54 14.61
C VAL A 7 8.75 7.04 14.61
N GLY A 8 9.74 6.22 14.26
CA GLY A 8 9.64 4.76 14.32
C GLY A 8 9.27 4.25 15.70
N GLU A 9 9.97 4.71 16.75
CA GLU A 9 9.70 4.35 18.15
C GLU A 9 8.33 4.86 18.64
N LEU A 10 7.93 6.05 18.21
CA LEU A 10 6.61 6.58 18.53
C LEU A 10 5.50 5.75 17.91
N LEU A 11 5.63 5.37 16.64
CA LEU A 11 4.66 4.54 15.93
C LEU A 11 4.64 3.11 16.49
N TYR A 12 5.78 2.54 16.87
CA TYR A 12 5.83 1.27 17.60
C TYR A 12 4.99 1.31 18.88
N ARG A 13 5.18 2.36 19.72
CA ARG A 13 4.37 2.56 20.94
C ARG A 13 2.88 2.80 20.67
N ARG A 14 2.51 3.20 19.45
CA ARG A 14 1.11 3.36 19.02
C ARG A 14 0.48 2.07 18.46
N GLY A 15 1.21 0.96 18.50
CA GLY A 15 0.69 -0.37 18.15
C GLY A 15 1.21 -0.92 16.82
N TRP A 16 2.12 -0.24 16.14
CA TRP A 16 2.84 -0.83 15.01
C TRP A 16 3.73 -1.98 15.49
N ARG A 17 3.85 -3.04 14.69
CA ARG A 17 4.53 -4.29 15.13
C ARG A 17 6.01 -4.16 15.48
N THR A 18 6.69 -3.14 14.94
CA THR A 18 8.09 -2.81 15.24
C THR A 18 8.35 -1.34 14.91
N ALA A 19 9.48 -0.80 15.39
CA ALA A 19 9.96 0.53 15.06
C ALA A 19 10.59 0.52 13.65
N PHE A 20 9.76 0.76 12.63
CA PHE A 20 10.25 0.84 11.25
C PHE A 20 10.98 2.15 10.96
N THR A 21 11.80 2.08 9.92
CA THR A 21 12.40 3.21 9.22
C THR A 21 11.56 3.58 7.98
N VAL A 22 11.66 4.83 7.53
CA VAL A 22 11.13 5.30 6.25
C VAL A 22 11.72 4.47 5.11
N ALA A 23 13.04 4.22 5.13
CA ALA A 23 13.69 3.41 4.09
C ALA A 23 13.07 2.00 3.98
N GLU A 24 12.84 1.31 5.09
CA GLU A 24 12.21 0.00 5.09
C GLU A 24 10.78 0.03 4.56
N ARG A 25 9.98 1.04 4.94
CA ARG A 25 8.59 1.13 4.47
C ARG A 25 8.47 1.58 3.03
N VAL A 26 9.38 2.44 2.55
CA VAL A 26 9.48 2.78 1.13
C VAL A 26 9.90 1.55 0.30
N ASN A 27 10.85 0.74 0.79
CA ASN A 27 11.23 -0.50 0.13
C ASN A 27 10.08 -1.52 0.09
N ALA A 28 9.32 -1.65 1.19
CA ALA A 28 8.13 -2.50 1.23
C ALA A 28 7.07 -2.00 0.22
N TRP A 29 6.86 -0.68 0.13
CA TRP A 29 5.95 -0.10 -0.85
C TRP A 29 6.40 -0.36 -2.28
N ALA A 30 7.70 -0.21 -2.57
CA ALA A 30 8.27 -0.51 -3.87
C ALA A 30 8.12 -2.00 -4.25
N ALA A 31 8.32 -2.91 -3.30
CA ALA A 31 8.14 -4.34 -3.50
C ALA A 31 6.68 -4.69 -3.82
N LEU A 32 5.74 -4.16 -3.03
CA LEU A 32 4.30 -4.35 -3.26
C LEU A 32 3.87 -3.82 -4.63
N VAL A 33 4.24 -2.57 -4.97
CA VAL A 33 3.91 -1.98 -6.28
C VAL A 33 4.43 -2.85 -7.42
N SER A 34 5.68 -3.31 -7.31
CA SER A 34 6.28 -4.17 -8.33
C SER A 34 5.60 -5.55 -8.43
N ALA A 35 5.09 -6.09 -7.32
CA ALA A 35 4.32 -7.33 -7.33
C ALA A 35 2.95 -7.13 -7.99
N ILE A 36 2.24 -6.03 -7.69
CA ILE A 36 0.97 -5.67 -8.32
C ILE A 36 1.11 -5.50 -9.83
N GLU A 37 2.17 -4.80 -10.27
CA GLU A 37 2.47 -4.61 -11.70
C GLU A 37 2.67 -5.94 -12.46
N ARG A 38 3.13 -6.99 -11.78
CA ARG A 38 3.32 -8.34 -12.36
C ARG A 38 2.12 -9.28 -12.15
N GLY A 39 1.08 -8.83 -11.45
CA GLY A 39 0.01 -9.67 -10.94
C GLY A 39 0.36 -10.26 -9.58
N TYR A 40 -0.11 -9.62 -8.52
CA TYR A 40 0.06 -10.08 -7.14
C TYR A 40 -0.74 -11.37 -6.94
N GLY A 41 -0.06 -12.48 -6.64
CA GLY A 41 -0.64 -13.82 -6.67
C GLY A 41 -1.03 -14.42 -5.32
N ASP A 42 -0.55 -13.83 -4.21
CA ASP A 42 -0.88 -14.30 -2.86
C ASP A 42 -2.35 -13.98 -2.51
N ASP A 43 -2.78 -14.26 -1.28
CA ASP A 43 -4.17 -14.10 -0.88
C ASP A 43 -4.55 -12.65 -0.48
N ILE A 44 -5.84 -12.44 -0.25
CA ILE A 44 -6.40 -11.13 0.11
C ILE A 44 -5.90 -10.61 1.46
N TYR A 45 -5.58 -11.49 2.42
CA TYR A 45 -5.10 -11.09 3.73
C TYR A 45 -3.63 -10.66 3.66
N GLU A 46 -2.80 -11.35 2.88
CA GLU A 46 -1.43 -10.91 2.59
C GLU A 46 -1.42 -9.57 1.83
N TYR A 47 -2.28 -9.42 0.83
CA TYR A 47 -2.39 -8.16 0.08
C TYR A 47 -2.76 -6.97 1.00
N THR A 48 -3.78 -7.16 1.84
CA THR A 48 -4.22 -6.10 2.76
C THR A 48 -3.17 -5.84 3.86
N ASN A 49 -2.44 -6.85 4.33
CA ASN A 49 -1.30 -6.66 5.23
C ASN A 49 -0.17 -5.84 4.58
N ASP A 50 0.16 -6.10 3.31
CA ASP A 50 1.20 -5.37 2.61
C ASP A 50 0.84 -3.89 2.41
N LEU A 51 -0.45 -3.56 2.20
CA LEU A 51 -0.91 -2.17 2.08
C LEU A 51 -0.61 -1.33 3.33
N TYR A 52 -0.45 -1.93 4.51
CA TYR A 52 -0.10 -1.19 5.73
C TYR A 52 1.28 -0.54 5.66
N CYS A 53 2.18 -0.93 4.75
CA CYS A 53 3.42 -0.16 4.56
C CYS A 53 3.13 1.30 4.15
N ARG A 54 2.08 1.53 3.35
CA ARG A 54 1.67 2.87 2.92
C ARG A 54 0.91 3.63 4.01
N ASN A 55 0.16 2.91 4.86
CA ASN A 55 -0.44 3.47 6.10
C ASN A 55 0.65 4.00 7.04
N TRP A 56 1.70 3.20 7.28
CA TRP A 56 2.82 3.63 8.12
C TRP A 56 3.47 4.90 7.56
N LEU A 57 3.74 4.94 6.25
CA LEU A 57 4.33 6.11 5.60
C LEU A 57 3.46 7.36 5.75
N HIS A 58 2.13 7.20 5.65
CA HIS A 58 1.19 8.30 5.85
C HIS A 58 1.24 8.85 7.29
N GLU A 59 1.19 7.98 8.29
CA GLU A 59 1.28 8.39 9.70
C GLU A 59 2.64 9.04 10.02
N ALA A 60 3.74 8.45 9.52
CA ALA A 60 5.08 8.97 9.71
C ALA A 60 5.24 10.37 9.09
N TRP A 61 4.63 10.62 7.93
CA TRP A 61 4.73 11.90 7.22
C TRP A 61 4.29 13.11 8.05
N LEU A 62 3.32 12.91 8.95
CA LEU A 62 2.79 13.96 9.81
C LEU A 62 3.73 14.31 10.99
N LEU A 63 4.74 13.48 11.25
CA LEU A 63 5.59 13.55 12.43
C LEU A 63 7.06 13.87 12.08
N LEU A 64 7.48 13.48 10.88
CA LEU A 64 8.84 13.66 10.38
C LEU A 64 9.21 15.14 10.20
N ASN A 65 10.50 15.42 10.32
CA ASN A 65 11.02 16.73 9.96
C ASN A 65 11.03 16.97 8.45
N GLU A 66 10.93 18.25 8.10
CA GLU A 66 10.81 18.72 6.73
C GLU A 66 11.96 18.23 5.84
N HIS A 67 13.18 18.14 6.35
CA HIS A 67 14.31 17.66 5.56
C HIS A 67 14.14 16.20 5.13
N ILE A 68 13.70 15.33 6.05
CA ILE A 68 13.41 13.92 5.73
C ILE A 68 12.22 13.82 4.77
N VAL A 69 11.18 14.63 4.98
CA VAL A 69 10.02 14.68 4.08
C VAL A 69 10.45 15.08 2.66
N GLN A 70 11.25 16.14 2.52
CA GLN A 70 11.75 16.59 1.22
C GLN A 70 12.63 15.53 0.53
N LEU A 71 13.46 14.82 1.31
CA LEU A 71 14.33 13.76 0.79
C LEU A 71 13.53 12.62 0.15
N TRP A 72 12.47 12.16 0.81
CA TRP A 72 11.74 10.95 0.39
C TRP A 72 10.51 11.22 -0.49
N THR A 73 9.97 12.45 -0.50
CA THR A 73 8.79 12.82 -1.29
C THR A 73 8.91 12.42 -2.77
N PRO A 74 10.02 12.68 -3.49
CA PRO A 74 10.12 12.34 -4.91
C PRO A 74 9.96 10.84 -5.17
N GLN A 75 10.59 10.00 -4.34
CA GLN A 75 10.54 8.55 -4.51
C GLN A 75 9.15 7.99 -4.20
N ILE A 76 8.51 8.44 -3.13
CA ILE A 76 7.15 8.00 -2.80
C ILE A 76 6.17 8.42 -3.88
N LYS A 77 6.30 9.64 -4.43
CA LYS A 77 5.44 10.10 -5.52
C LYS A 77 5.54 9.20 -6.75
N VAL A 78 6.75 8.79 -7.14
CA VAL A 78 6.95 7.84 -8.25
C VAL A 78 6.27 6.50 -7.97
N LEU A 79 6.38 5.99 -6.74
CA LEU A 79 5.72 4.73 -6.36
C LEU A 79 4.19 4.86 -6.32
N ASP A 80 3.66 5.98 -5.82
CA ASP A 80 2.23 6.25 -5.80
C ASP A 80 1.67 6.38 -7.24
N ASP A 81 2.39 7.03 -8.14
CA ASP A 81 2.02 7.16 -9.56
C ASP A 81 2.01 5.77 -10.24
N ARG A 82 3.01 4.91 -9.96
CA ARG A 82 3.04 3.51 -10.43
C ARG A 82 1.91 2.66 -9.85
N TYR A 83 1.64 2.77 -8.55
CA TYR A 83 0.54 2.07 -7.90
C TYR A 83 -0.79 2.43 -8.54
N LYS A 84 -1.05 3.73 -8.74
CA LYS A 84 -2.27 4.20 -9.42
C LYS A 84 -2.37 3.64 -10.84
N ALA A 85 -1.26 3.61 -11.58
CA ALA A 85 -1.21 3.05 -12.92
C ALA A 85 -1.47 1.54 -12.95
N ALA A 86 -1.07 0.79 -11.92
CA ALA A 86 -1.23 -0.66 -11.83
C ALA A 86 -2.55 -1.12 -11.17
N THR A 87 -3.38 -0.17 -10.71
CA THR A 87 -4.64 -0.44 -10.00
C THR A 87 -5.83 0.26 -10.65
N ILE A 88 -7.02 -0.19 -10.29
CA ILE A 88 -8.31 0.40 -10.68
C ILE A 88 -8.93 1.03 -9.44
N ASP A 89 -9.47 2.24 -9.59
CA ASP A 89 -10.25 2.91 -8.55
C ASP A 89 -11.70 2.41 -8.60
N ASP A 90 -12.16 1.81 -7.53
CA ASP A 90 -13.53 1.32 -7.39
C ASP A 90 -14.19 1.87 -6.11
N ASP A 91 -13.64 2.96 -5.56
CA ASP A 91 -14.03 3.53 -4.27
C ASP A 91 -13.87 2.54 -3.09
N GLY A 92 -13.11 1.47 -3.30
CA GLY A 92 -12.84 0.40 -2.35
C GLY A 92 -13.92 -0.68 -2.29
N GLN A 93 -14.90 -0.68 -3.21
CA GLN A 93 -16.01 -1.64 -3.21
C GLN A 93 -15.55 -3.10 -3.15
N ALA A 94 -14.48 -3.46 -3.86
CA ALA A 94 -13.94 -4.82 -3.83
C ALA A 94 -13.24 -5.15 -2.51
N LEU A 95 -12.47 -4.20 -1.95
CA LEU A 95 -11.70 -4.44 -0.72
C LEU A 95 -12.55 -4.40 0.56
N ASP A 96 -13.62 -3.60 0.61
CA ASP A 96 -14.48 -3.44 1.81
C ASP A 96 -15.13 -4.76 2.27
N GLN A 97 -15.29 -5.72 1.34
CA GLN A 97 -15.82 -7.05 1.62
C GLN A 97 -14.86 -7.92 2.46
N PHE A 98 -13.57 -7.61 2.45
CA PHE A 98 -12.53 -8.41 3.11
C PHE A 98 -11.82 -7.65 4.23
N HIS A 99 -11.75 -6.32 4.13
CA HIS A 99 -11.11 -5.47 5.10
C HIS A 99 -11.88 -4.15 5.22
N ARG A 100 -12.32 -3.84 6.45
CA ARG A 100 -13.07 -2.62 6.71
C ARG A 100 -12.22 -1.41 6.33
N LEU A 101 -12.69 -0.67 5.35
CA LEU A 101 -11.88 0.41 4.78
C LEU A 101 -11.59 1.50 5.82
N PRO A 102 -10.33 1.94 5.93
CA PRO A 102 -9.95 3.06 6.78
C PRO A 102 -10.42 4.41 6.19
N SER A 103 -10.02 5.52 6.83
CA SER A 103 -10.36 6.89 6.44
C SER A 103 -10.30 7.11 4.91
N PRO A 104 -11.20 7.92 4.32
CA PRO A 104 -11.13 8.31 2.91
C PRO A 104 -9.76 8.86 2.47
N ASP A 105 -8.97 9.43 3.39
CA ASP A 105 -7.63 9.95 3.11
C ASP A 105 -6.62 8.85 2.70
N LEU A 106 -6.89 7.59 3.02
CA LEU A 106 -6.04 6.45 2.66
C LEU A 106 -6.44 5.88 1.29
N TRP A 107 -6.36 6.72 0.27
CA TRP A 107 -6.85 6.47 -1.10
C TRP A 107 -6.36 5.17 -1.75
N TRP A 108 -5.22 4.60 -1.32
CA TRP A 108 -4.74 3.32 -1.85
C TRP A 108 -5.66 2.15 -1.48
N TRP A 109 -6.42 2.25 -0.39
CA TRP A 109 -7.45 1.26 -0.03
C TRP A 109 -8.71 1.35 -0.91
N ARG A 110 -8.84 2.38 -1.74
CA ARG A 110 -9.98 2.57 -2.64
C ARG A 110 -9.75 1.94 -4.01
N ARG A 111 -8.72 1.09 -4.09
CA ARG A 111 -8.19 0.59 -5.35
C ARG A 111 -7.86 -0.88 -5.24
N HIS A 112 -8.01 -1.60 -6.34
CA HIS A 112 -7.60 -2.99 -6.44
C HIS A 112 -6.63 -3.21 -7.62
N PRO A 113 -5.80 -4.27 -7.63
CA PRO A 113 -4.92 -4.59 -8.75
C PRO A 113 -5.68 -4.68 -10.08
N ARG A 114 -5.09 -4.14 -11.15
CA ARG A 114 -5.63 -4.29 -12.51
C ARG A 114 -5.46 -5.70 -13.04
N ILE A 115 -4.32 -6.33 -12.77
CA ILE A 115 -4.05 -7.73 -13.16
C ILE A 115 -4.56 -8.62 -12.04
N LEU A 116 -5.62 -9.37 -12.32
CA LEU A 116 -6.25 -10.28 -11.36
C LEU A 116 -5.76 -11.70 -11.61
N THR A 117 -4.87 -12.18 -10.75
CA THR A 117 -4.27 -13.51 -10.82
C THR A 117 -4.20 -14.13 -9.43
N GLY A 118 -3.92 -15.43 -9.36
CA GLY A 118 -3.73 -16.13 -8.10
C GLY A 118 -4.95 -16.06 -7.18
N ASP A 119 -4.70 -16.06 -5.87
CA ASP A 119 -5.74 -16.19 -4.84
C ASP A 119 -6.44 -14.86 -4.58
N LEU A 120 -5.67 -13.76 -4.60
CA LEU A 120 -6.18 -12.40 -4.59
C LEU A 120 -7.14 -12.16 -5.77
N GLY A 121 -6.76 -12.53 -6.99
CA GLY A 121 -7.58 -12.33 -8.18
C GLY A 121 -8.93 -13.03 -8.10
N ARG A 122 -8.96 -14.28 -7.62
CA ARG A 122 -10.23 -15.03 -7.41
C ARG A 122 -11.11 -14.37 -6.35
N SER A 123 -10.52 -13.88 -5.27
CA SER A 123 -11.24 -13.20 -4.19
C SER A 123 -11.85 -11.89 -4.69
N LEU A 124 -11.07 -11.05 -5.36
CA LEU A 124 -11.52 -9.77 -5.91
C LEU A 124 -12.59 -9.94 -6.99
N HIS A 125 -12.44 -10.91 -7.89
CA HIS A 125 -13.49 -11.22 -8.87
C HIS A 125 -14.80 -11.65 -8.22
N SER A 126 -14.73 -12.47 -7.15
CA SER A 126 -15.92 -12.87 -6.40
C SER A 126 -16.60 -11.68 -5.72
N ALA A 127 -15.82 -10.66 -5.36
CA ALA A 127 -16.30 -9.39 -4.82
C ALA A 127 -16.80 -8.39 -5.89
N GLY A 128 -16.78 -8.77 -7.17
CA GLY A 128 -17.26 -7.94 -8.28
C GLY A 128 -16.20 -7.07 -8.95
N ALA A 129 -14.91 -7.22 -8.59
CA ALA A 129 -13.84 -6.51 -9.25
C ALA A 129 -13.68 -6.96 -10.71
N VAL A 130 -13.44 -5.97 -11.59
CA VAL A 130 -13.17 -6.20 -13.01
C VAL A 130 -11.72 -5.83 -13.28
N GLY A 131 -10.97 -6.75 -13.89
CA GLY A 131 -9.56 -6.55 -14.21
C GLY A 131 -9.14 -7.32 -15.46
N ALA A 132 -7.89 -7.14 -15.86
CA ALA A 132 -7.27 -7.90 -16.93
C ALA A 132 -6.76 -9.26 -16.39
N ALA A 133 -6.84 -10.29 -17.22
CA ALA A 133 -6.05 -11.50 -17.01
C ALA A 133 -4.56 -11.17 -17.22
N PRO A 134 -3.63 -11.87 -16.55
CA PRO A 134 -2.21 -11.71 -16.82
C PRO A 134 -1.91 -12.06 -18.29
N ASP A 135 -1.10 -11.23 -18.95
CA ASP A 135 -0.60 -11.57 -20.28
C ASP A 135 0.16 -12.89 -20.19
N THR A 136 -0.25 -13.87 -20.99
CA THR A 136 0.45 -15.15 -21.11
C THR A 136 1.71 -14.90 -21.93
N ALA A 137 2.84 -14.68 -21.26
CA ALA A 137 4.15 -14.62 -21.87
C ALA A 137 4.64 -16.01 -22.30
#